data_AF-K2E666-F1
#
_entry.id   AF-K2E666-F1
#
_cell.length_a   1.000
_cell.length_b   1.000
_cell.length_c   1.000
_cell.angle_alpha   90.00
_cell.angle_beta   90.00
_cell.angle_gamma   90.00
#
_symmetry.space_group_name_H-M   'P 1'
#
loop_
_entity.id
_entity.type
_entity.pdbx_description
1 polymer ?
#
loop_
_entity_poly.entity_id
_entity_poly.type
_entity_poly.pdbx_seq_one_letter_code
_entity_poly.pdbx_strand_id
1 'polypeptide(L)' 'MNLNSKQVKSLSEFFNSLAVAWLTGGVISPLFTNPESQQIANLYSTLGISASAFFLLISLILLKKKEKI' A
#
# COMPACT_ATOMS: atom_id res chain seq x y z
N MET A 1 -16.68 14.54 8.56
CA MET A 1 -17.34 13.82 7.46
C MET A 1 -17.81 12.46 7.98
N ASN A 2 -19.12 12.19 7.98
CA ASN A 2 -19.65 10.85 8.25
C ASN A 2 -19.73 10.09 6.94
N LEU A 3 -18.79 9.18 6.71
CA LEU A 3 -18.80 8.26 5.58
C LEU A 3 -19.75 7.09 5.90
N ASN A 4 -20.55 6.67 4.93
CA ASN A 4 -21.38 5.48 5.09
C ASN A 4 -20.54 4.19 4.93
N SER A 5 -21.12 3.04 5.32
CA SER A 5 -20.41 1.75 5.32
C SER A 5 -19.90 1.30 3.94
N LYS A 6 -20.58 1.67 2.85
CA LYS A 6 -20.14 1.40 1.48
C LYS A 6 -18.93 2.25 1.11
N GLN A 7 -18.95 3.54 1.43
CA GLN A 7 -17.83 4.45 1.19
C GLN A 7 -16.57 4.04 1.97
N VAL A 8 -16.72 3.64 3.24
CA VAL A 8 -15.59 3.13 4.04
C VAL A 8 -15.02 1.85 3.43
N LYS A 9 -15.87 0.94 2.94
CA LYS A 9 -15.44 -0.27 2.23
C LYS A 9 -14.64 0.06 0.97
N SER A 10 -15.19 0.91 0.08
CA SER A 10 -14.50 1.29 -1.16
C SER A 10 -13.17 1.99 -0.89
N LEU A 11 -13.09 2.80 0.16
CA LEU A 11 -11.84 3.46 0.55
C LEU A 11 -10.81 2.46 1.09
N SER A 12 -11.23 1.50 1.92
CA SER A 12 -10.37 0.42 2.42
C SER A 12 -9.81 -0.42 1.26
N GLU A 13 -10.65 -0.78 0.29
CA GLU A 13 -10.25 -1.52 -0.91
C GLU A 13 -9.27 -0.71 -1.77
N PHE A 14 -9.52 0.59 -1.95
CA PHE A 14 -8.61 1.48 -2.68
C PHE A 14 -7.22 1.54 -2.03
N PHE A 15 -7.15 1.73 -0.71
CA PHE A 15 -5.87 1.75 0.01
C PHE A 15 -5.16 0.39 -0.02
N ASN A 16 -5.90 -0.71 0.00
CA ASN A 16 -5.31 -2.04 -0.19
C ASN A 16 -4.68 -2.18 -1.58
N SER A 17 -5.37 -1.73 -2.64
CA SER A 17 -4.82 -1.73 -4.00
C SER A 17 -3.57 -0.85 -4.12
N LEU A 18 -3.55 0.31 -3.46
CA LEU A 18 -2.34 1.14 -3.38
C LEU A 18 -1.19 0.41 -2.67
N ALA A 19 -1.46 -0.28 -1.56
CA ALA A 19 -0.44 -1.06 -0.86
C ALA A 19 0.17 -2.12 -1.80
N VAL A 20 -0.67 -2.87 -2.51
CA VAL A 20 -0.22 -3.87 -3.49
C VAL A 20 0.57 -3.23 -4.63
N ALA A 21 0.14 -2.08 -5.16
CA ALA A 21 0.87 -1.38 -6.22
C ALA A 21 2.28 -0.96 -5.78
N TRP A 22 2.43 -0.44 -4.56
CA TRP A 22 3.74 -0.06 -4.02
C TRP A 22 4.62 -1.26 -3.69
N LEU A 23 4.05 -2.36 -3.22
CA LEU A 23 4.78 -3.61 -3.02
C LEU A 23 5.28 -4.18 -4.36
N THR A 24 4.40 -4.28 -5.34
CA THR A 24 4.72 -4.86 -6.65
C THR A 24 5.67 -3.98 -7.46
N GLY A 25 5.36 -2.69 -7.60
CA GLY A 25 6.18 -1.76 -8.37
C GLY A 25 7.47 -1.35 -7.66
N GLY A 26 7.41 -1.10 -6.35
CA GLY A 26 8.55 -0.60 -5.59
C GLY A 26 9.51 -1.67 -5.07
N VAL A 27 9.03 -2.90 -4.85
CA VAL A 27 9.80 -3.96 -4.19
C VAL A 27 10.02 -5.17 -5.09
N ILE A 28 8.98 -5.62 -5.79
CA ILE A 28 9.07 -6.81 -6.65
C ILE A 28 9.71 -6.48 -8.00
N SER A 29 9.31 -5.38 -8.66
CA SER A 29 9.82 -5.01 -9.98
C SER A 29 11.35 -4.86 -10.05
N PRO A 30 12.05 -4.28 -9.05
CA PRO A 30 13.51 -4.23 -9.01
C PRO A 30 14.21 -5.59 -8.94
N LEU A 31 13.51 -6.67 -8.57
CA LEU A 31 14.08 -8.03 -8.59
C LEU A 31 14.16 -8.60 -10.01
N PHE A 32 13.41 -8.03 -10.94
CA PHE A 32 13.32 -8.48 -12.34
C PHE A 32 13.84 -7.44 -13.34
N THR A 33 14.19 -6.25 -12.86
CA THR A 33 14.85 -5.21 -13.66
C THR A 33 16.30 -5.12 -13.22
N ASN A 34 17.25 -4.91 -14.14
CA ASN A 34 18.65 -4.67 -13.79
C ASN A 34 18.78 -3.21 -13.35
N PRO A 35 18.88 -2.92 -12.04
CA PRO A 35 18.97 -1.55 -11.59
C PRO A 35 20.37 -1.00 -11.87
N GLU A 36 20.47 0.28 -12.25
CA GLU A 36 21.76 0.93 -12.53
C GLU A 36 22.73 0.86 -11.34
N SER A 37 22.21 0.78 -10.12
CA SER A 37 22.98 0.65 -8.88
C SER A 37 22.20 -0.12 -7.82
N GLN A 38 22.90 -0.97 -7.07
CA GLN A 38 22.33 -1.70 -5.93
C GLN A 38 21.78 -0.76 -4.85
N GLN A 39 22.41 0.41 -4.67
CA GLN A 39 21.94 1.41 -3.69
C GLN A 39 20.58 1.97 -4.09
N ILE A 40 20.38 2.21 -5.39
CA ILE A 40 19.12 2.70 -5.94
C ILE A 40 18.02 1.63 -5.80
N ALA A 41 18.34 0.36 -6.08
CA ALA A 41 17.41 -0.75 -5.89
C ALA A 41 16.96 -0.89 -4.44
N ASN A 42 17.90 -0.78 -3.49
CA ASN A 42 17.61 -0.85 -2.06
C ASN A 42 16.78 0.35 -1.59
N LEU A 43 17.04 1.55 -2.11
CA LEU A 43 16.27 2.75 -1.80
C LEU A 43 14.82 2.60 -2.27
N TYR A 44 14.59 2.21 -3.53
CA TYR A 44 13.25 1.99 -4.06
C TYR A 44 12.51 0.88 -3.31
N SER A 45 13.20 -0.22 -2.98
CA SER A 45 12.62 -1.31 -2.20
C SER A 45 12.19 -0.84 -0.80
N THR A 46 13.03 -0.04 -0.13
CA THR A 46 12.71 0.50 1.21
C THR A 46 11.51 1.44 1.15
N LEU A 47 11.47 2.33 0.15
CA LEU A 47 10.35 3.23 -0.08
C LEU A 47 9.06 2.46 -0.42
N GLY A 48 9.14 1.45 -1.28
CA GLY A 48 8.04 0.58 -1.66
C GLY A 48 7.45 -0.19 -0.48
N ILE A 49 8.30 -0.79 0.35
CA ILE A 49 7.88 -1.48 1.59
C ILE A 49 7.19 -0.50 2.54
N SER A 50 7.80 0.67 2.77
CA SER A 50 7.28 1.67 3.70
C SER A 50 5.91 2.22 3.25
N ALA A 51 5.79 2.55 1.95
CA ALA A 51 4.55 3.00 1.36
C ALA A 51 3.47 1.91 1.37
N SER A 52 3.84 0.67 1.03
CA SER A 52 2.94 -0.48 1.10
C SER A 52 2.40 -0.69 2.51
N ALA A 53 3.28 -0.70 3.52
CA ALA A 53 2.90 -0.85 4.91
C ALA A 53 1.98 0.29 5.37
N PHE A 54 2.30 1.53 5.01
CA PHE A 54 1.47 2.70 5.35
C PHE A 54 0.05 2.58 4.79
N PHE A 55 -0.11 2.27 3.50
CA PHE A 55 -1.43 2.14 2.89
C PHE A 55 -2.20 0.92 3.40
N LEU A 56 -1.50 -0.18 3.68
CA LEU A 56 -2.11 -1.36 4.29
C LEU A 56 -2.65 -1.03 5.69
N LEU A 57 -1.88 -0.31 6.51
CA LEU A 57 -2.33 0.13 7.83
C LEU A 57 -3.57 1.01 7.75
N ILE A 58 -3.61 1.96 6.80
CA ILE A 58 -4.81 2.78 6.57
C ILE A 58 -6.00 1.91 6.17
N SER A 59 -5.80 0.97 5.24
CA SER A 59 -6.85 0.05 4.79
C SER A 59 -7.44 -0.75 5.96
N LEU A 60 -6.59 -1.28 6.84
CA LEU A 60 -6.98 -2.04 8.02
C LEU A 60 -7.71 -1.18 9.05
N ILE A 61 -7.25 0.05 9.30
CA ILE A 61 -7.92 0.99 10.21
C ILE A 61 -9.34 1.31 9.71
N LEU A 62 -9.50 1.53 8.41
CA LEU A 62 -10.81 1.79 7.80
C LEU A 62 -11.73 0.57 7.88
N LEU A 63 -11.20 -0.63 7.64
CA LEU A 63 -11.96 -1.87 7.74
C LEU A 63 -12.46 -2.10 9.18
N LYS A 64 -11.57 -1.92 10.17
CA LYS A 64 -11.92 -2.03 11.59
C LYS A 64 -12.96 -1.00 12.03
N LYS A 65 -12.94 0.20 11.44
CA LYS A 65 -13.97 1.23 11.69
C LYS A 65 -15.34 0.78 11.16
N LYS A 66 -15.39 0.11 10.01
CA LYS A 66 -16.63 -0.43 9.45
C LYS A 66 -17.23 -1.52 10.33
N GLU A 67 -16.42 -2.41 10.92
CA GLU A 67 -16.93 -3.48 11.79
C GLU A 67 -17.57 -2.99 13.10
N LYS A 68 -17.25 -1.76 13.52
CA LYS A 68 -17.81 -1.14 14.74
C LYS A 68 -19.10 -0.33 14.50
N ILE A 69 -19.51 -0.15 13.24
CA ILE A 69 -20.70 0.63 12.82
C ILE A 69 -21.79 -0.34 12.41
#